data_AF-A0A535X0Q4-F1
#
_entry.id   AF-A0A535X0Q4-F1
#
_cell.length_a   1.000
_cell.length_b   1.000
_cell.length_c   1.000
_cell.angle_alpha   90.00
_cell.angle_beta   90.00
_cell.angle_gamma   90.00
#
_symmetry.space_group_name_H-M   'P 1'
#
loop_
_entity.id
_entity.type
_entity.pdbx_description
1 polymer ?
#
loop_
_entity_poly.entity_id
_entity_poly.type
_entity_poly.pdbx_seq_one_letter_code
_entity_poly.pdbx_strand_id
1 'polypeptide(L)'
;MLDGLRVLEVTSNAAVAPGSDPTRAASADVVVQTEDRLGYDRLATANPRTILVTITPYGTTGPLAGVPASDLEVTAASGCLWLAGEPGRTPVRTTLPQSPYWTGMYAALGALAALAARERSGRGQHVDVSAQAAMATVHPPAIVFWETLREEHRRLGPYLIGRSVVGATFRNIWPCADGYLAFAIQGGPIGRHTGRMLADWM
;
A
#
# COMPACT_ATOMS: atom_id res chain seq x y z
N MET A 1 7.40 -25.08 3.72
CA MET A 1 6.34 -24.60 2.80
C MET A 1 6.88 -23.69 1.70
N LEU A 2 7.99 -22.96 1.90
CA LEU A 2 8.60 -22.07 0.89
C LEU A 2 9.86 -22.64 0.21
N ASP A 3 10.43 -23.74 0.71
CA ASP A 3 11.61 -24.35 0.11
C ASP A 3 11.30 -24.86 -1.31
N GLY A 4 12.08 -24.40 -2.28
CA GLY A 4 11.96 -24.78 -3.70
C GLY A 4 11.01 -23.94 -4.55
N LEU A 5 10.40 -22.88 -3.99
CA LEU A 5 9.53 -21.97 -4.75
C LEU A 5 10.32 -21.26 -5.86
N ARG A 6 9.88 -21.41 -7.12
CA ARG A 6 10.48 -20.71 -8.26
C ARG A 6 9.72 -19.41 -8.51
N VAL A 7 10.32 -18.29 -8.15
CA VAL A 7 9.80 -16.96 -8.45
C VAL A 7 10.54 -16.40 -9.65
N LEU A 8 9.78 -15.98 -10.67
CA LEU A 8 10.32 -15.28 -11.83
C LEU A 8 9.83 -13.84 -11.82
N GLU A 9 10.76 -12.90 -11.78
CA GLU A 9 10.46 -11.49 -12.01
C GLU A 9 10.63 -11.17 -13.50
N VAL A 10 9.62 -10.51 -14.07
CA VAL A 10 9.59 -10.08 -15.46
C VAL A 10 9.68 -8.56 -15.48
N THR A 11 10.90 -8.05 -15.60
CA THR A 11 11.19 -6.62 -15.77
C THR A 11 11.38 -6.26 -17.24
N SER A 12 11.31 -4.95 -17.53
CA SER A 12 11.47 -4.37 -18.87
C SER A 12 12.84 -4.63 -19.52
N ASN A 13 13.79 -5.27 -18.83
CA ASN A 13 15.10 -5.63 -19.38
C ASN A 13 15.17 -7.12 -19.74
N ALA A 14 15.13 -7.38 -21.04
CA ALA A 14 15.62 -8.54 -21.77
C ALA A 14 14.95 -9.93 -21.60
N ALA A 15 14.12 -10.21 -20.59
CA ALA A 15 13.53 -11.55 -20.45
C ALA A 15 12.20 -11.75 -21.20
N VAL A 16 11.41 -10.68 -21.40
CA VAL A 16 10.06 -10.77 -22.00
C VAL A 16 9.70 -9.48 -22.77
N ALA A 17 10.15 -9.38 -24.03
CA ALA A 17 9.58 -8.41 -24.98
C ALA A 17 8.12 -8.77 -25.30
N PRO A 18 7.27 -7.85 -25.81
CA PRO A 18 5.97 -8.23 -26.38
C PRO A 18 6.16 -9.38 -27.39
N GLY A 19 5.62 -10.56 -27.10
CA GLY A 19 5.81 -11.77 -27.91
C GLY A 19 6.92 -12.73 -27.47
N SER A 20 7.59 -12.52 -26.34
CA SER A 20 8.51 -13.50 -25.78
C SER A 20 7.79 -14.79 -25.35
N ASP A 21 8.53 -15.89 -25.37
CA ASP A 21 8.02 -17.22 -25.09
C ASP A 21 7.44 -17.35 -23.65
N PRO A 22 6.10 -17.48 -23.50
CA PRO A 22 5.47 -17.65 -22.20
C PRO A 22 5.86 -18.98 -21.51
N THR A 23 6.46 -19.94 -22.22
CA THR A 23 6.84 -21.24 -21.64
C THR A 23 7.96 -21.14 -20.61
N ARG A 24 8.85 -20.12 -20.70
CA ARG A 24 9.85 -19.86 -19.65
C ARG A 24 9.18 -19.43 -18.35
N ALA A 25 8.19 -18.54 -18.44
CA ALA A 25 7.41 -18.09 -17.30
C ALA A 25 6.52 -19.19 -16.72
N ALA A 26 6.04 -20.11 -17.56
CA ALA A 26 5.26 -21.27 -17.12
C ALA A 26 6.05 -22.25 -16.23
N SER A 27 7.38 -22.21 -16.24
CA SER A 27 8.22 -23.04 -15.35
C SER A 27 8.27 -22.55 -13.89
N ALA A 28 7.77 -21.34 -13.63
CA ALA A 28 7.73 -20.71 -12.31
C ALA A 28 6.42 -20.98 -11.56
N ASP A 29 6.51 -21.03 -10.24
CA ASP A 29 5.33 -21.08 -9.36
C ASP A 29 4.61 -19.75 -9.32
N VAL A 30 5.40 -18.67 -9.27
CA VAL A 30 4.94 -17.28 -9.21
C VAL A 30 5.70 -16.46 -10.23
N VAL A 31 4.97 -15.75 -11.08
CA VAL A 31 5.48 -14.80 -12.05
C VAL A 31 5.05 -13.41 -11.62
N VAL A 32 5.97 -12.48 -11.48
CA VAL A 32 5.67 -11.07 -11.14
C VAL A 32 6.00 -10.19 -12.33
N GLN A 33 5.05 -9.36 -12.77
CA GLN A 33 5.24 -8.37 -13.83
C GLN A 33 4.75 -6.98 -13.39
N THR A 34 5.33 -5.93 -13.95
CA THR A 34 4.99 -4.52 -13.68
C THR A 34 4.22 -3.84 -14.82
N GLU A 35 3.89 -4.62 -15.85
CA GLU A 35 3.06 -4.22 -16.99
C GLU A 35 2.22 -5.42 -17.43
N ASP A 36 0.98 -5.21 -17.87
CA ASP A 36 0.11 -6.29 -18.30
C ASP A 36 0.44 -6.76 -19.73
N ARG A 37 1.47 -7.61 -19.85
CA ARG A 37 1.99 -8.06 -21.17
C ARG A 37 1.82 -9.55 -21.42
N LEU A 38 1.87 -10.37 -20.37
CA LEU A 38 1.88 -11.83 -20.52
C LEU A 38 0.49 -12.41 -20.79
N GLY A 39 -0.54 -11.83 -20.17
CA GLY A 39 -1.91 -12.37 -20.15
C GLY A 39 -2.00 -13.67 -19.35
N TYR A 40 -2.85 -13.71 -18.32
CA TYR A 40 -2.96 -14.88 -17.46
C TYR A 40 -3.37 -16.16 -18.21
N ASP A 41 -4.32 -16.08 -19.14
CA ASP A 41 -4.85 -17.26 -19.85
C ASP A 41 -3.75 -18.00 -20.64
N ARG A 42 -2.80 -17.27 -21.21
CA ARG A 42 -1.67 -17.87 -21.96
C ARG A 42 -0.74 -18.63 -21.02
N LEU A 43 -0.44 -18.07 -19.85
CA LEU A 43 0.34 -18.74 -18.82
C LEU A 43 -0.41 -19.95 -18.24
N ALA A 44 -1.70 -19.81 -17.95
CA ALA A 44 -2.52 -20.87 -17.40
C ALA A 44 -2.69 -22.06 -18.37
N THR A 45 -2.65 -21.81 -19.68
CA THR A 45 -2.65 -22.87 -20.71
C THR A 45 -1.36 -23.71 -20.65
N ALA A 46 -0.21 -23.06 -20.44
CA ALA A 46 1.09 -23.75 -20.35
C ALA A 46 1.32 -24.38 -18.96
N ASN A 47 0.91 -23.71 -17.89
CA ASN A 47 0.96 -24.20 -16.53
C ASN A 47 -0.28 -23.74 -15.74
N PRO A 48 -1.30 -24.60 -15.56
CA PRO A 48 -2.52 -24.28 -14.81
C PRO A 48 -2.30 -23.98 -13.32
N ARG A 49 -1.08 -24.22 -12.79
CA ARG A 49 -0.68 -24.00 -11.41
C ARG A 49 0.10 -22.69 -11.19
N THR A 50 0.49 -22.00 -12.26
CA THR A 50 1.22 -20.72 -12.17
C THR A 50 0.33 -19.64 -11.57
N ILE A 51 0.92 -18.85 -10.68
CA ILE A 51 0.32 -17.60 -10.20
C ILE A 51 0.97 -16.45 -10.95
N LEU A 52 0.15 -15.60 -11.57
CA LEU A 52 0.62 -14.35 -12.16
C LEU A 52 0.29 -13.21 -11.22
N VAL A 53 1.27 -12.41 -10.83
CA VAL A 53 1.09 -11.16 -10.09
C VAL A 53 1.37 -10.02 -11.04
N THR A 54 0.39 -9.16 -11.27
CA THR A 54 0.52 -7.99 -12.14
C THR A 54 0.39 -6.75 -11.29
N ILE A 55 1.44 -5.94 -11.29
CA ILE A 55 1.50 -4.69 -10.53
C ILE A 55 1.40 -3.56 -11.54
N THR A 56 0.36 -2.74 -11.45
CA THR A 56 0.22 -1.54 -12.28
C THR A 56 -0.23 -0.36 -11.41
N PRO A 57 -0.09 0.89 -11.90
CA PRO A 57 -0.52 2.06 -11.13
C PRO A 57 -1.97 2.02 -10.66
N TYR A 58 -2.88 1.56 -11.52
CA TYR A 58 -4.33 1.63 -11.29
C TYR A 58 -5.06 0.28 -11.42
N GLY A 59 -4.35 -0.83 -11.56
CA GLY A 59 -4.90 -2.16 -11.85
C GLY A 59 -4.99 -2.45 -13.35
N THR A 60 -5.39 -3.66 -13.71
CA THR A 60 -5.55 -4.09 -15.13
C THR A 60 -6.96 -3.84 -15.68
N THR A 61 -7.85 -3.25 -14.87
CA THR A 61 -9.25 -2.99 -15.25
C THR A 61 -9.70 -1.57 -14.89
N GLY A 62 -10.82 -1.14 -15.47
CA GLY A 62 -11.39 0.19 -15.23
C GLY A 62 -10.80 1.30 -16.11
N PRO A 63 -11.27 2.55 -15.92
CA PRO A 63 -11.00 3.66 -16.84
C PRO A 63 -9.55 4.16 -16.82
N LEU A 64 -8.80 3.86 -15.76
CA LEU A 64 -7.39 4.23 -15.62
C LEU A 64 -6.43 3.07 -15.91
N ALA A 65 -6.95 1.92 -16.36
CA ALA A 65 -6.11 0.80 -16.76
C ALA A 65 -5.16 1.23 -17.90
N GLY A 66 -3.88 0.89 -17.76
CA GLY A 66 -2.83 1.26 -18.73
C GLY A 66 -2.34 2.70 -18.64
N VAL A 67 -2.91 3.55 -17.77
CA VAL A 67 -2.38 4.90 -17.53
C VAL A 67 -1.08 4.79 -16.72
N PRO A 68 0.06 5.29 -17.26
CA PRO A 68 1.31 5.30 -16.50
C PRO A 68 1.24 6.34 -15.40
N ALA A 69 1.87 6.06 -14.26
CA ALA A 69 1.99 7.02 -13.17
C ALA A 69 3.26 6.78 -12.37
N SER A 70 3.85 7.87 -11.91
CA SER A 70 4.91 7.90 -10.92
C SER A 70 4.36 7.63 -9.51
N ASP A 71 5.26 7.34 -8.57
CA ASP A 71 4.92 7.22 -7.16
C ASP A 71 4.14 8.43 -6.62
N LEU A 72 4.51 9.64 -7.03
CA LEU A 72 3.85 10.86 -6.57
C LEU A 72 2.39 10.94 -7.06
N GLU A 73 2.16 10.61 -8.33
CA GLU A 73 0.82 10.59 -8.93
C GLU A 73 -0.05 9.51 -8.29
N VAL A 74 0.50 8.31 -8.05
CA VAL A 74 -0.22 7.24 -7.34
C VAL A 74 -0.54 7.65 -5.90
N THR A 75 0.40 8.26 -5.19
CA THR A 75 0.21 8.74 -3.81
C THR A 75 -0.80 9.89 -3.74
N ALA A 76 -0.87 10.74 -4.77
CA ALA A 76 -1.89 11.77 -4.89
C ALA A 76 -3.26 11.15 -5.15
N ALA A 77 -3.35 10.24 -6.13
CA ALA A 77 -4.59 9.57 -6.53
C ALA A 77 -5.16 8.62 -5.47
N SER A 78 -4.34 8.15 -4.53
CA SER A 78 -4.81 7.38 -3.36
C SER A 78 -5.46 8.23 -2.27
N GLY A 79 -5.38 9.57 -2.39
CA GLY A 79 -5.85 10.51 -1.38
C GLY A 79 -4.87 10.73 -0.22
N CYS A 80 -3.72 10.06 -0.19
CA CYS A 80 -2.76 10.18 0.91
C CYS A 80 -2.24 11.61 1.08
N LEU A 81 -1.99 12.32 -0.02
CA LEU A 81 -1.50 13.71 0.05
C LEU A 81 -2.54 14.66 0.67
N TRP A 82 -3.84 14.35 0.57
CA TRP A 82 -4.89 15.21 1.14
C TRP A 82 -4.68 15.48 2.64
N LEU A 83 -4.15 14.50 3.37
CA LEU A 83 -3.95 14.57 4.82
C LEU A 83 -2.53 14.94 5.24
N ALA A 84 -1.62 15.11 4.28
CA ALA A 84 -0.21 15.37 4.57
C ALA A 84 0.13 16.86 4.54
N GLY A 85 0.65 17.38 5.65
CA GLY A 85 1.15 18.75 5.80
C GLY A 85 0.36 19.61 6.77
N GLU A 86 0.60 20.92 6.69
CA GLU A 86 -0.03 21.90 7.57
C GLU A 86 -1.43 22.33 7.08
N PRO A 87 -2.35 22.67 8.01
CA PRO A 87 -3.61 23.29 7.66
C PRO A 87 -3.40 24.58 6.85
N GLY A 88 -4.24 24.82 5.84
CA GLY A 88 -4.19 26.03 5.02
C GLY A 88 -3.01 26.13 4.04
N ARG A 89 -2.07 25.16 4.05
CA ARG A 89 -0.98 25.07 3.07
C ARG A 89 -1.28 24.01 2.01
N THR A 90 -0.53 24.06 0.92
CA THR A 90 -0.54 23.02 -0.10
C THR A 90 -0.14 21.66 0.50
N PRO A 91 -0.76 20.56 0.05
CA PRO A 91 -0.34 19.21 0.39
C PRO A 91 1.16 18.99 0.17
N VAL A 92 1.79 18.24 1.06
CA VAL A 92 3.20 17.85 0.92
C VAL A 92 3.32 16.35 0.75
N ARG A 93 4.32 15.90 -0.01
CA ARG A 93 4.64 14.48 -0.11
C ARG A 93 5.46 14.01 1.08
N THR A 94 5.37 12.72 1.38
CA THR A 94 6.32 12.02 2.25
C THR A 94 7.71 12.04 1.61
N THR A 95 8.76 12.03 2.44
CA THR A 95 10.15 12.19 1.99
C THR A 95 10.56 11.14 0.96
N LEU A 96 10.23 9.87 1.21
CA LEU A 96 10.58 8.74 0.36
C LEU A 96 9.36 8.27 -0.44
N PRO A 97 9.57 7.72 -1.66
CA PRO A 97 8.51 7.04 -2.40
C PRO A 97 7.81 6.02 -1.51
N GLN A 98 6.48 6.04 -1.47
CA GLN A 98 5.69 5.15 -0.61
C GLN A 98 5.01 4.05 -1.42
N SER A 99 4.52 4.38 -2.61
CA SER A 99 3.75 3.50 -3.47
C SER A 99 4.44 2.15 -3.72
N PRO A 100 5.76 2.08 -4.03
CA PRO A 100 6.42 0.79 -4.24
C PRO A 100 6.41 -0.12 -3.01
N TYR A 101 6.56 0.43 -1.80
CA TYR A 101 6.60 -0.36 -0.57
C TYR A 101 5.23 -0.98 -0.26
N TRP A 102 4.17 -0.18 -0.32
CA TRP A 102 2.81 -0.66 -0.08
C TRP A 102 2.39 -1.66 -1.15
N THR A 103 2.64 -1.33 -2.42
CA THR A 103 2.28 -2.20 -3.54
C THR A 103 3.04 -3.52 -3.50
N GLY A 104 4.34 -3.51 -3.19
CA GLY A 104 5.14 -4.71 -3.02
C GLY A 104 4.64 -5.61 -1.88
N MET A 105 4.24 -5.01 -0.76
CA MET A 105 3.63 -5.73 0.35
C MET A 105 2.31 -6.41 -0.06
N TYR A 106 1.41 -5.70 -0.75
CA TYR A 106 0.15 -6.27 -1.22
C TYR A 106 0.35 -7.32 -2.32
N ALA A 107 1.34 -7.14 -3.19
CA ALA A 107 1.72 -8.13 -4.19
C ALA A 107 2.21 -9.44 -3.53
N ALA A 108 3.08 -9.34 -2.52
CA ALA A 108 3.54 -10.49 -1.77
C ALA A 108 2.39 -11.18 -1.02
N LEU A 109 1.52 -10.40 -0.37
CA LEU A 109 0.33 -10.92 0.32
C LEU A 109 -0.61 -11.65 -0.64
N GLY A 110 -0.90 -11.05 -1.79
CA GLY A 110 -1.75 -11.65 -2.82
C GLY A 110 -1.15 -12.93 -3.40
N ALA A 111 0.16 -12.95 -3.65
CA ALA A 111 0.87 -14.14 -4.09
C ALA A 111 0.80 -15.28 -3.06
N LEU A 112 1.02 -14.98 -1.77
CA LEU A 112 0.94 -15.97 -0.69
C LEU A 112 -0.50 -16.50 -0.51
N ALA A 113 -1.49 -15.62 -0.55
CA ALA A 113 -2.90 -16.03 -0.52
C ALA A 113 -3.24 -16.93 -1.71
N ALA A 114 -2.68 -16.62 -2.88
CA ALA A 114 -2.89 -17.42 -4.07
C ALA A 114 -2.20 -18.79 -4.01
N LEU A 115 -1.00 -18.86 -3.44
CA LEU A 115 -0.30 -20.12 -3.19
C LEU A 115 -1.08 -21.01 -2.21
N ALA A 116 -1.60 -20.43 -1.13
CA ALA A 116 -2.42 -21.16 -0.16
C ALA A 116 -3.74 -21.67 -0.79
N ALA A 117 -4.38 -20.88 -1.64
CA ALA A 117 -5.58 -21.32 -2.37
C ALA A 117 -5.28 -22.43 -3.38
N ARG A 118 -4.10 -22.37 -4.02
CA ARG A 118 -3.62 -23.39 -4.97
C ARG A 118 -3.40 -24.75 -4.33
N GLU A 119 -3.00 -24.81 -3.06
CA GLU A 119 -2.83 -26.09 -2.33
C GLU A 119 -4.14 -26.90 -2.26
N ARG A 120 -5.28 -26.22 -2.15
CA ARG A 120 -6.60 -26.86 -2.08
C ARG A 120 -7.22 -27.10 -3.45
N SER A 121 -7.14 -26.11 -4.34
CA SER A 121 -7.81 -26.15 -5.64
C SER A 121 -7.00 -26.85 -6.73
N GLY A 122 -5.69 -27.00 -6.53
CA GLY A 122 -4.75 -27.46 -7.54
C GLY A 122 -4.48 -26.46 -8.67
N ARG A 123 -5.08 -25.27 -8.66
CA ARG A 123 -5.01 -24.26 -9.74
C ARG A 123 -4.38 -22.95 -9.26
N GLY A 124 -3.63 -22.31 -10.13
CA GLY A 124 -3.15 -20.94 -9.95
C GLY A 124 -4.24 -19.91 -10.23
N GLN A 125 -3.87 -18.63 -10.12
CA GLN A 125 -4.75 -17.50 -10.39
C GLN A 125 -3.95 -16.24 -10.74
N HIS A 126 -4.63 -15.25 -11.32
CA HIS A 126 -4.12 -13.91 -11.53
C HIS A 126 -4.38 -13.04 -10.30
N VAL A 127 -3.34 -12.41 -9.80
CA VAL A 127 -3.36 -11.42 -8.74
C VAL A 127 -3.11 -10.06 -9.39
N ASP A 128 -4.18 -9.29 -9.59
CA ASP A 128 -4.11 -7.90 -10.06
C ASP A 128 -3.89 -6.97 -8.86
N VAL A 129 -2.82 -6.17 -8.90
CA VAL A 129 -2.41 -5.27 -7.83
C VAL A 129 -2.35 -3.84 -8.36
N SER A 130 -3.36 -3.06 -7.99
CA SER A 130 -3.36 -1.60 -8.19
C SER A 130 -2.52 -0.92 -7.12
N ALA A 131 -1.49 -0.18 -7.55
CA ALA A 131 -0.65 0.59 -6.65
C ALA A 131 -1.43 1.71 -5.93
N GLN A 132 -2.42 2.30 -6.61
CA GLN A 132 -3.33 3.29 -6.04
C GLN A 132 -4.22 2.67 -4.95
N ALA A 133 -4.77 1.48 -5.19
CA ALA A 133 -5.60 0.80 -4.20
C ALA A 133 -4.77 0.34 -2.98
N ALA A 134 -3.57 -0.18 -3.22
CA ALA A 134 -2.62 -0.51 -2.17
C ALA A 134 -2.25 0.72 -1.32
N MET A 135 -2.02 1.87 -1.94
CA MET A 135 -1.73 3.12 -1.25
C MET A 135 -2.95 3.71 -0.52
N ALA A 136 -4.17 3.46 -0.97
CA ALA A 136 -5.37 3.96 -0.29
C ALA A 136 -5.52 3.37 1.12
N THR A 137 -4.89 2.23 1.41
CA THR A 137 -4.96 1.57 2.72
C THR A 137 -4.08 2.20 3.79
N VAL A 138 -3.22 3.17 3.44
CA VAL A 138 -2.36 3.90 4.39
C VAL A 138 -3.16 4.78 5.34
N HIS A 139 -4.34 5.26 4.90
CA HIS A 139 -5.20 6.12 5.71
C HIS A 139 -6.64 5.58 5.84
N PRO A 140 -6.86 4.40 6.45
CA PRO A 140 -8.20 3.82 6.57
C PRO A 140 -9.23 4.74 7.25
N PRO A 141 -8.88 5.51 8.32
CA PRO A 141 -9.88 6.34 9.00
C PRO A 141 -10.54 7.37 8.08
N ALA A 142 -9.81 8.04 7.20
CA ALA A 142 -10.41 9.09 6.39
C ALA A 142 -11.53 8.58 5.47
N ILE A 143 -11.32 7.41 4.85
CA ILE A 143 -12.33 6.77 4.00
C ILE A 143 -13.51 6.29 4.85
N VAL A 144 -13.24 5.61 5.97
CA VAL A 144 -14.28 5.05 6.83
C VAL A 144 -15.15 6.15 7.47
N PHE A 145 -14.55 7.25 7.92
CA PHE A 145 -15.27 8.38 8.52
C PHE A 145 -16.13 9.12 7.48
N TRP A 146 -15.61 9.29 6.26
CA TRP A 146 -16.43 9.83 5.17
C TRP A 146 -17.62 8.92 4.85
N GLU A 147 -17.42 7.61 4.75
CA GLU A 147 -18.52 6.70 4.41
C GLU A 147 -19.56 6.56 5.51
N THR A 148 -19.14 6.55 6.77
CA THR A 148 -20.03 6.30 7.91
C THR A 148 -20.66 7.57 8.46
N LEU A 149 -19.88 8.66 8.56
CA LEU A 149 -20.28 9.89 9.24
C LEU A 149 -20.38 11.10 8.31
N ARG A 150 -19.97 10.96 7.03
CA ARG A 150 -19.81 12.09 6.09
C ARG A 150 -18.89 13.18 6.64
N GLU A 151 -17.94 12.77 7.48
CA GLU A 151 -16.93 13.66 8.06
C GLU A 151 -15.68 13.67 7.18
N GLU A 152 -15.32 14.85 6.70
CA GLU A 152 -14.10 15.04 5.92
C GLU A 152 -12.92 15.31 6.87
N HIS A 153 -12.01 14.34 6.96
CA HIS A 153 -10.74 14.57 7.64
C HIS A 153 -9.89 15.58 6.88
N ARG A 154 -9.25 16.48 7.63
CA ARG A 154 -8.38 17.53 7.10
C ARG A 154 -6.99 17.43 7.72
N ARG A 155 -6.02 18.09 7.06
CA ARG A 155 -4.67 18.25 7.58
C ARG A 155 -4.70 18.93 8.94
N LEU A 156 -3.92 18.39 9.86
CA LEU A 156 -3.80 18.89 11.23
C LEU A 156 -2.37 19.28 11.62
N GLY A 157 -1.42 19.13 10.70
CA GLY A 157 -0.01 19.45 10.97
C GLY A 157 0.50 18.68 12.19
N PRO A 158 0.91 19.36 13.28
CA PRO A 158 1.48 18.71 14.46
C PRO A 158 0.44 18.05 15.37
N TYR A 159 -0.85 18.09 15.05
CA TYR A 159 -1.94 17.53 15.87
C TYR A 159 -2.43 16.19 15.32
N LEU A 160 -2.88 15.31 16.22
CA LEU A 160 -3.57 14.06 15.91
C LEU A 160 -5.03 14.16 16.35
N ILE A 161 -5.94 13.55 15.59
CA ILE A 161 -7.31 13.28 16.04
C ILE A 161 -7.27 12.02 16.90
N GLY A 162 -7.66 12.15 18.16
CA GLY A 162 -7.85 11.01 19.04
C GLY A 162 -8.97 10.11 18.54
N ARG A 163 -8.88 8.81 18.84
CA ARG A 163 -9.92 7.82 18.51
C ARG A 163 -11.20 7.97 19.37
N SER A 164 -11.44 9.14 19.96
CA SER A 164 -12.58 9.39 20.83
C SER A 164 -13.79 9.84 20.02
N VAL A 165 -14.99 9.49 20.50
CA VAL A 165 -16.28 9.80 19.86
C VAL A 165 -16.54 11.32 19.74
N VAL A 166 -15.78 12.14 20.48
CA VAL A 166 -15.91 13.61 20.52
C VAL A 166 -14.87 14.34 19.66
N GLY A 167 -14.03 13.63 18.89
CA GLY A 167 -13.08 14.28 17.97
C GLY A 167 -11.99 15.08 18.67
N ALA A 168 -11.58 14.67 19.88
CA ALA A 168 -10.57 15.39 20.64
C ALA A 168 -9.24 15.42 19.86
N THR A 169 -8.69 16.62 19.64
CA THR A 169 -7.38 16.78 19.02
C THR A 169 -6.33 17.03 20.09
N PHE A 170 -5.16 16.41 19.93
CA PHE A 170 -4.01 16.65 20.81
C PHE A 170 -2.74 16.81 19.99
N ARG A 171 -1.85 17.67 20.47
CA ARG A 171 -0.56 17.89 19.82
C ARG A 171 0.31 16.65 19.99
N ASN A 172 0.94 16.23 18.90
CA ASN A 172 1.89 15.13 18.86
C ASN A 172 3.31 15.61 18.54
N ILE A 173 3.46 16.71 17.78
CA ILE A 173 4.76 17.29 17.48
C ILE A 173 4.91 18.62 18.23
N TRP A 174 5.92 18.72 19.08
CA TRP A 174 6.15 19.83 20.00
C TRP A 174 7.41 20.58 19.59
N PRO A 175 7.36 21.92 19.42
CA PRO A 175 8.57 22.70 19.26
C PRO A 175 9.35 22.74 20.58
N CYS A 176 10.65 22.54 20.50
CA CYS A 176 11.61 22.58 21.60
C CYS A 176 12.66 23.67 21.32
N ALA A 177 13.55 23.93 22.28
CA ALA A 177 14.59 24.95 22.14
C ALA A 177 15.54 24.68 20.95
N ASP A 178 15.77 23.41 20.62
CA ASP A 178 16.74 22.93 19.64
C ASP A 178 16.14 22.02 18.56
N GLY A 179 14.81 22.01 18.41
CA GLY A 179 14.15 21.21 17.37
C GLY A 179 12.71 20.85 17.69
N TYR A 180 12.36 19.60 17.42
CA TYR A 180 11.00 19.08 17.60
C TYR A 180 11.00 17.74 18.34
N LEU A 181 10.04 17.58 19.24
CA LEU A 181 9.77 16.32 19.93
C LEU A 181 8.45 15.73 19.45
N ALA A 182 8.46 14.46 19.01
CA ALA A 182 7.25 13.69 18.80
C ALA A 182 6.83 13.02 20.12
N PHE A 183 5.80 13.55 20.77
CA PHE A 183 5.27 13.03 22.03
C PHE A 183 3.74 13.05 22.01
N ALA A 184 3.13 11.87 21.96
CA ALA A 184 1.68 11.71 22.05
C ALA A 184 1.25 11.66 23.51
N ILE A 185 0.44 12.65 23.94
CA ILE A 185 -0.25 12.57 25.22
C ILE A 185 -1.38 11.56 25.06
N GLN A 186 -1.20 10.39 25.66
CA GLN A 186 -2.21 9.34 25.66
C GLN A 186 -2.95 9.30 27.00
N GLY A 187 -4.24 8.97 26.96
CA GLY A 187 -5.04 8.73 28.16
C GLY A 187 -5.01 7.26 28.61
N GLY A 188 -5.64 6.99 29.75
CA GLY A 188 -5.85 5.63 30.24
C GLY A 188 -4.56 4.88 30.62
N PRO A 189 -4.60 3.54 30.66
CA PRO A 189 -3.46 2.73 31.09
C PRO A 189 -2.19 2.93 30.23
N ILE A 190 -2.36 3.15 28.92
CA ILE A 190 -1.24 3.35 27.98
C ILE A 190 -0.45 4.63 28.32
N GLY A 191 -1.17 5.70 28.64
CA GLY A 191 -0.55 6.98 29.02
C GLY A 191 -0.14 7.09 30.48
N ARG A 192 -0.43 6.10 31.34
CA ARG A 192 -0.17 6.21 32.78
C ARG A 192 1.30 6.45 33.09
N HIS A 193 2.20 5.74 32.41
CA HIS A 193 3.63 5.84 32.67
C HIS A 193 4.18 7.17 32.15
N THR A 194 3.96 7.47 30.86
CA THR A 194 4.45 8.70 30.22
C THR A 194 3.80 9.96 30.79
N GLY A 195 2.52 9.90 31.15
CA GLY A 195 1.79 11.01 31.76
C GLY A 195 2.26 11.33 33.19
N ARG A 196 2.63 10.31 33.98
CA ARG A 196 3.27 10.54 35.30
C ARG A 196 4.64 11.17 35.15
N MET A 197 5.47 10.66 34.26
CA MET A 197 6.78 11.25 33.99
C MET A 197 6.69 12.70 33.54
N LEU A 198 5.71 13.04 32.69
CA LEU A 198 5.46 14.41 32.28
C LEU A 198 5.00 15.28 33.46
N ALA A 199 4.08 14.78 34.29
CA ALA A 199 3.60 15.51 35.47
C ALA A 199 4.69 15.74 36.52
N ASP A 200 5.59 14.77 36.72
CA ASP A 200 6.73 14.88 37.65
C ASP A 200 7.80 15.85 37.13
N TRP A 201 7.86 16.07 35.81
CA TRP A 201 8.79 17.02 35.18
C TRP A 201 8.30 18.47 35.21
N MET A 202 6.98 18.70 35.20
CA MET A 202 6.35 20.03 35.26
C MET A 202 6.40 20.62 36.67
#